data_AF-A0A7S1W3Q6-F1
#
_entry.id   AF-A0A7S1W3Q6-F1
#
_cell.length_a   1.000
_cell.length_b   1.000
_cell.length_c   1.000
_cell.angle_alpha   90.00
_cell.angle_beta   90.00
_cell.angle_gamma   90.00
#
_symmetry.space_group_name_H-M   'P 1'
#
loop_
_entity.id
_entity.type
_entity.pdbx_description
1 polymer ?
#
loop_
_entity_poly.entity_id
_entity_poly.type
_entity_poly.pdbx_seq_one_letter_code
_entity_poly.pdbx_strand_id
1 'polypeptide(L)'
;ACCLLVAAGLFLGGEAFVLTPSSRPANSSSVKWKKKKTRNSTESFAAEVTDPNSTCPEVSYIRIQKTGSSTLGEVILPTVCMKYGQTVYAGSHMEFRRAKHKARDCMMTMLRDPVERFLSEFTFVRKHDILVTGLVEQDQWDFDSSDVEWLREIRDMADSGEALNRYLRYSRNPSRNRQALYILGFQRVPCEWDRC
;
A
#
# COMPACT_ATOMS: atom_id res chain seq x y z
N ALA A 1 -22.59 2.10 -17.56
CA ALA A 1 -21.74 0.90 -17.50
C ALA A 1 -20.52 1.24 -16.65
N CYS A 2 -20.51 0.83 -15.38
CA CYS A 2 -19.44 1.17 -14.46
C CYS A 2 -18.28 0.16 -14.60
N CYS A 3 -17.06 0.65 -14.48
CA CYS A 3 -15.83 -0.12 -14.60
C CYS A 3 -15.59 -0.98 -13.34
N LEU A 4 -16.47 -1.94 -13.05
CA LEU A 4 -16.17 -3.01 -12.11
C LEU A 4 -15.21 -4.00 -12.79
N LEU A 5 -13.92 -3.73 -12.67
CA LEU A 5 -12.90 -4.76 -12.86
C LEU A 5 -13.04 -5.75 -11.70
N VAL A 6 -13.81 -6.81 -11.94
CA VAL A 6 -13.76 -8.02 -11.12
C VAL A 6 -12.34 -8.55 -11.22
N ALA A 7 -11.58 -8.44 -10.14
CA ALA A 7 -10.29 -9.08 -10.01
C ALA A 7 -10.51 -10.60 -10.00
N ALA A 8 -10.47 -11.22 -11.18
CA ALA A 8 -10.45 -12.67 -11.32
C ALA A 8 -9.07 -13.16 -10.86
N GLY A 9 -9.00 -13.63 -9.62
CA GLY A 9 -7.83 -14.32 -9.08
C GLY A 9 -7.61 -15.64 -9.82
N LEU A 10 -6.68 -15.64 -10.78
CA LEU A 10 -6.06 -16.86 -11.30
C LEU A 10 -5.09 -17.39 -10.23
N PHE A 11 -5.60 -18.20 -9.31
CA PHE A 11 -4.78 -19.05 -8.45
C PHE A 11 -4.27 -20.24 -9.27
N LEU A 12 -3.02 -20.18 -9.71
CA LEU A 12 -2.28 -21.37 -10.12
C LEU A 12 -1.84 -22.11 -8.85
N GLY A 13 -2.23 -23.38 -8.76
CA GLY A 13 -1.97 -24.25 -7.62
C GLY A 13 -0.49 -24.37 -7.31
N GLY A 14 -0.13 -24.09 -6.05
CA GLY A 14 1.15 -24.41 -5.44
C GLY A 14 0.89 -25.34 -4.26
N GLU A 15 1.60 -26.46 -4.22
CA GLU A 15 1.48 -27.51 -3.23
C GLU A 15 1.74 -27.01 -1.80
N ALA A 16 0.92 -27.48 -0.85
CA ALA A 16 1.03 -27.16 0.56
C ALA A 16 2.17 -27.95 1.20
N PHE A 17 3.21 -27.25 1.69
CA PHE A 17 4.20 -27.82 2.60
C PHE A 17 3.59 -28.00 4.00
N VAL A 18 3.52 -29.24 4.47
CA VAL A 18 3.16 -29.58 5.86
C VAL A 18 4.40 -29.42 6.72
N LEU A 19 4.43 -28.39 7.57
CA LEU A 19 5.44 -28.25 8.62
C LEU A 19 5.01 -29.02 9.86
N THR A 20 5.82 -29.98 10.29
CA THR A 20 5.66 -30.67 11.57
C THR A 20 6.17 -29.80 12.73
N PRO A 21 5.49 -29.77 13.89
CA PRO A 21 5.93 -28.96 15.02
C PRO A 21 7.12 -29.60 15.76
N SER A 22 8.16 -28.80 15.97
CA SER A 22 9.27 -29.08 16.89
C SER A 22 8.82 -28.87 18.35
N SER A 23 9.02 -29.89 19.18
CA SER A 23 8.67 -29.92 20.61
C SER A 23 9.51 -28.93 21.43
N ARG A 24 8.84 -27.98 22.10
CA ARG A 24 9.42 -27.19 23.21
C ARG A 24 8.76 -27.57 24.55
N PRO A 25 9.51 -27.52 25.67
CA PRO A 25 9.01 -27.93 26.98
C PRO A 25 8.05 -26.89 27.58
N ALA A 26 7.02 -27.42 28.23
CA ALA A 26 5.98 -26.68 28.93
C ALA A 26 6.50 -26.16 30.29
N ASN A 27 6.45 -24.84 30.50
CA ASN A 27 6.45 -24.26 31.83
C ASN A 27 5.19 -23.38 31.95
N SER A 28 4.16 -23.95 32.57
CA SER A 28 2.80 -23.43 32.62
C SER A 28 2.56 -22.75 33.97
N SER A 29 2.72 -21.44 34.02
CA SER A 29 2.13 -20.59 35.04
C SER A 29 0.74 -20.15 34.57
N SER A 30 -0.28 -20.66 35.25
CA SER A 30 -1.69 -20.47 34.89
C SER A 30 -2.14 -19.02 35.07
N VAL A 31 -2.16 -18.25 33.97
CA VAL A 31 -2.81 -16.93 33.92
C VAL A 31 -4.33 -17.12 33.83
N LYS A 32 -5.06 -16.73 34.87
CA LYS A 32 -6.54 -16.71 34.88
C LYS A 32 -7.05 -15.56 34.01
N TRP A 33 -7.42 -15.86 32.77
CA TRP A 33 -8.11 -14.93 31.88
C TRP A 33 -9.57 -14.77 32.30
N LYS A 34 -9.96 -13.57 32.74
CA LYS A 34 -11.38 -13.22 32.91
C LYS A 34 -12.01 -13.11 31.52
N LYS A 35 -12.99 -13.98 31.23
CA LYS A 35 -13.80 -13.93 30.00
C LYS A 35 -14.60 -12.62 29.97
N LYS A 36 -14.08 -11.61 29.28
CA LYS A 36 -14.83 -10.38 28.97
C LYS A 36 -15.82 -10.75 27.87
N LYS A 37 -17.12 -10.57 28.13
CA LYS A 37 -18.22 -10.82 27.19
C LYS A 37 -18.07 -9.85 26.01
N THR A 38 -17.38 -10.27 24.96
CA THR A 38 -17.24 -9.52 23.71
C THR A 38 -18.62 -9.41 23.08
N ARG A 39 -19.14 -8.18 22.99
CA ARG A 39 -20.33 -7.89 22.18
C ARG A 39 -19.96 -8.20 20.73
N ASN A 40 -20.55 -9.25 20.18
CA ASN A 40 -20.57 -9.52 18.74
C ASN A 40 -21.44 -8.44 18.08
N SER A 41 -20.92 -7.23 17.90
CA SER A 41 -21.47 -6.31 16.91
C SER A 41 -20.89 -6.73 15.56
N THR A 42 -21.55 -7.71 14.95
CA THR A 42 -21.41 -8.00 13.53
C THR A 42 -22.07 -6.84 12.78
N GLU A 43 -21.48 -5.64 12.87
CA GLU A 43 -21.73 -4.59 11.89
C GLU A 43 -21.12 -5.12 10.61
N SER A 44 -21.97 -5.78 9.81
CA SER A 44 -21.66 -6.06 8.43
C SER A 44 -21.28 -4.73 7.80
N PHE A 45 -20.03 -4.59 7.38
CA PHE A 45 -19.64 -3.65 6.34
C PHE A 45 -20.35 -4.09 5.05
N ALA A 46 -21.67 -3.99 5.04
CA ALA A 46 -22.45 -4.02 3.83
C ALA A 46 -22.00 -2.77 3.10
N ALA A 47 -21.11 -2.95 2.12
CA ALA A 47 -20.82 -1.94 1.14
C ALA A 47 -22.18 -1.43 0.66
N GLU A 48 -22.47 -0.17 0.92
CA GLU A 48 -23.62 0.51 0.35
C GLU A 48 -23.51 0.30 -1.15
N VAL A 49 -24.35 -0.58 -1.70
CA VAL A 49 -24.33 -0.92 -3.11
C VAL A 49 -24.79 0.34 -3.81
N THR A 50 -23.83 1.09 -4.34
CA THR A 50 -24.11 2.25 -5.19
C THR A 50 -25.01 1.80 -6.32
N ASP A 51 -26.01 2.62 -6.62
CA ASP A 51 -26.99 2.39 -7.69
C ASP A 51 -26.26 1.84 -8.93
N PRO A 52 -26.63 0.67 -9.48
CA PRO A 52 -26.00 0.12 -10.68
C PRO A 52 -26.09 1.07 -11.88
N ASN A 53 -26.97 2.07 -11.83
CA ASN A 53 -27.07 3.15 -12.81
C ASN A 53 -26.24 4.40 -12.46
N SER A 54 -25.61 4.47 -11.29
CA SER A 54 -24.70 5.56 -10.96
C SER A 54 -23.47 5.50 -11.88
N THR A 55 -23.44 6.41 -12.86
CA THR A 55 -22.26 6.65 -13.67
C THR A 55 -21.26 7.43 -12.83
N CYS A 56 -20.01 6.99 -12.79
CA CYS A 56 -18.90 7.77 -12.22
C CYS A 56 -18.38 8.78 -13.25
N PRO A 57 -18.80 10.06 -13.24
CA PRO A 57 -18.24 11.04 -14.18
C PRO A 57 -16.75 11.29 -13.93
N GLU A 58 -16.32 11.10 -12.69
CA GLU A 58 -14.96 11.31 -12.21
C GLU A 58 -14.50 10.05 -11.46
N VAL A 59 -13.27 9.63 -11.69
CA VAL A 59 -12.65 8.48 -11.02
C VAL A 59 -11.33 8.92 -10.41
N SER A 60 -11.15 8.71 -9.12
CA SER A 60 -9.87 8.94 -8.46
C SER A 60 -9.18 7.63 -8.09
N TYR A 61 -7.88 7.57 -8.35
CA TYR A 61 -7.06 6.40 -8.10
C TYR A 61 -6.10 6.66 -6.93
N ILE A 62 -6.29 5.93 -5.83
CA ILE A 62 -5.38 5.91 -4.68
C ILE A 62 -4.18 5.04 -5.07
N ARG A 63 -3.15 5.67 -5.62
CA ARG A 63 -1.93 5.02 -6.11
C ARG A 63 -0.99 4.67 -4.95
N ILE A 64 -1.06 3.43 -4.46
CA ILE A 64 -0.17 2.94 -3.39
C ILE A 64 1.09 2.33 -4.00
N GLN A 65 2.26 2.69 -3.46
CA GLN A 65 3.56 2.27 -3.97
C GLN A 65 3.71 0.74 -3.98
N LYS A 66 4.31 0.26 -5.07
CA LYS A 66 4.71 -1.15 -5.28
C LYS A 66 3.56 -2.17 -5.32
N THR A 67 2.37 -1.70 -5.71
CA THR A 67 1.18 -2.55 -5.91
C THR A 67 0.94 -2.92 -7.38
N GLY A 68 1.82 -2.48 -8.30
CA GLY A 68 1.57 -2.55 -9.76
C GLY A 68 0.90 -1.29 -10.32
N SER A 69 0.85 -0.23 -9.50
CA SER A 69 0.02 0.94 -9.74
C SER A 69 0.36 1.75 -10.99
N SER A 70 1.59 1.66 -11.51
CA SER A 70 1.96 2.28 -12.79
C SER A 70 1.16 1.68 -13.94
N THR A 71 1.09 0.36 -14.04
CA THR A 71 0.32 -0.32 -15.11
C THR A 71 -1.15 0.05 -15.05
N LEU A 72 -1.76 0.01 -13.86
CA LEU A 72 -3.17 0.33 -13.70
C LEU A 72 -3.44 1.83 -13.91
N GLY A 73 -2.70 2.69 -13.21
CA GLY A 73 -2.96 4.14 -13.16
C GLY A 73 -2.52 4.92 -14.39
N GLU A 74 -1.44 4.51 -15.05
CA GLU A 74 -0.86 5.26 -16.18
C GLU A 74 -1.26 4.68 -17.54
N VAL A 75 -1.59 3.38 -17.62
CA VAL A 75 -1.89 2.71 -18.89
C VAL A 75 -3.37 2.32 -18.99
N ILE A 76 -3.86 1.51 -18.05
CA ILE A 76 -5.19 0.91 -18.14
C ILE A 76 -6.28 1.95 -17.87
N LEU A 77 -6.23 2.64 -16.73
CA LEU A 77 -7.29 3.55 -16.29
C LEU A 77 -7.55 4.70 -17.25
N PRO A 78 -6.53 5.41 -17.79
CA PRO A 78 -6.76 6.46 -18.78
C PRO A 78 -7.48 5.94 -20.02
N THR A 79 -7.09 4.75 -20.51
CA THR A 79 -7.70 4.14 -21.69
C THR A 79 -9.17 3.78 -21.45
N VAL A 80 -9.47 3.19 -20.29
CA VAL A 80 -10.84 2.82 -19.93
C VAL A 80 -11.71 4.04 -19.67
N CYS A 81 -11.23 5.01 -18.89
CA CYS A 81 -11.98 6.23 -18.58
C CYS A 81 -12.27 7.04 -19.85
N MET A 82 -11.29 7.17 -20.75
CA MET A 82 -11.47 7.82 -22.05
C MET A 82 -12.57 7.14 -22.89
N LYS A 83 -12.58 5.80 -22.94
CA LYS A 83 -13.61 5.02 -23.66
C LYS A 83 -15.03 5.30 -23.15
N TYR A 84 -15.19 5.60 -21.87
CA TYR A 84 -16.48 5.84 -21.24
C TYR A 84 -16.77 7.33 -20.95
N GLY A 85 -15.96 8.25 -21.46
CA GLY A 85 -16.14 9.69 -21.24
C GLY A 85 -16.00 10.12 -19.78
N GLN A 86 -15.16 9.43 -19.01
CA GLN A 86 -14.91 9.70 -17.60
C GLN A 86 -13.61 10.50 -17.41
N THR A 87 -13.59 11.38 -16.41
CA THR A 87 -12.37 12.08 -15.98
C THR A 87 -11.60 11.22 -14.99
N VAL A 88 -10.29 11.07 -15.16
CA VAL A 88 -9.44 10.24 -14.29
C VAL A 88 -8.40 11.06 -13.55
N TYR A 89 -8.26 10.80 -12.24
CA TYR A 89 -7.22 11.37 -11.37
C TYR A 89 -6.31 10.26 -10.87
N ALA A 90 -5.27 9.91 -11.66
CA ALA A 90 -4.38 8.77 -11.38
C ALA A 90 -2.86 9.08 -11.41
N GLY A 91 -2.47 10.32 -11.76
CA GLY A 91 -1.06 10.67 -11.98
C GLY A 91 -0.20 10.71 -10.72
N SER A 92 -0.76 11.09 -9.57
CA SER A 92 0.00 11.28 -8.33
C SER A 92 -0.31 10.23 -7.26
N HIS A 93 0.64 10.05 -6.34
CA HIS A 93 0.46 9.24 -5.13
C HIS A 93 -0.45 9.98 -4.14
N MET A 94 -1.77 9.83 -4.32
CA MET A 94 -2.79 10.44 -3.47
C MET A 94 -3.23 9.46 -2.39
N GLU A 95 -3.37 9.95 -1.15
CA GLU A 95 -4.07 9.23 -0.09
C GLU A 95 -5.58 9.49 -0.14
N PHE A 96 -6.34 8.74 0.66
CA PHE A 96 -7.80 8.71 0.64
C PHE A 96 -8.48 10.08 0.72
N ARG A 97 -8.03 11.02 1.57
CA ARG A 97 -8.68 12.33 1.72
C ARG A 97 -8.54 13.16 0.43
N ARG A 98 -7.35 13.18 -0.17
CA ARG A 98 -7.10 13.81 -1.48
C ARG A 98 -7.91 13.15 -2.60
N ALA A 99 -7.96 11.82 -2.64
CA ALA A 99 -8.75 11.09 -3.64
C ALA A 99 -10.24 11.40 -3.50
N LYS A 100 -10.78 11.36 -2.29
CA LYS A 100 -12.17 11.71 -1.98
C LYS A 100 -12.54 13.14 -2.34
N HIS A 101 -11.59 14.08 -2.22
CA HIS A 101 -11.81 15.45 -2.66
C HIS A 101 -11.88 15.58 -4.19
N LYS A 102 -11.20 14.70 -4.94
CA LYS A 102 -11.19 14.70 -6.41
C LYS A 102 -12.36 13.94 -7.03
N ALA A 103 -12.75 12.81 -6.46
CA ALA A 103 -13.92 12.05 -6.87
C ALA A 103 -14.54 11.40 -5.63
N ARG A 104 -15.61 12.01 -5.11
CA ARG A 104 -16.19 11.68 -3.81
C ARG A 104 -16.72 10.26 -3.72
N ASP A 105 -17.35 9.81 -4.81
CA ASP A 105 -18.16 8.59 -4.82
C ASP A 105 -17.50 7.46 -5.62
N CYS A 106 -16.42 7.76 -6.35
CA CYS A 106 -15.79 6.85 -7.30
C CYS A 106 -14.27 6.86 -7.11
N MET A 107 -13.86 6.17 -6.05
CA MET A 107 -12.46 5.93 -5.71
C MET A 107 -12.12 4.47 -5.99
N MET A 108 -10.91 4.23 -6.47
CA MET A 108 -10.37 2.87 -6.54
C MET A 108 -8.91 2.84 -6.14
N THR A 109 -8.43 1.64 -5.83
CA THR A 109 -7.03 1.39 -5.49
C THR A 109 -6.64 0.00 -5.96
N MET A 110 -5.36 -0.32 -5.86
CA MET A 110 -4.86 -1.67 -6.03
C MET A 110 -4.06 -2.05 -4.80
N LEU A 111 -4.35 -3.22 -4.27
CA LEU A 111 -3.66 -3.79 -3.11
C LEU A 111 -2.75 -4.93 -3.57
N ARG A 112 -1.75 -5.20 -2.76
CA ARG A 112 -0.82 -6.32 -2.93
C ARG A 112 -0.58 -6.97 -1.58
N ASP A 113 -0.19 -8.25 -1.57
CA ASP A 113 0.27 -8.90 -0.35
C ASP A 113 1.27 -8.00 0.42
N PRO A 114 1.05 -7.75 1.72
CA PRO A 114 1.88 -6.81 2.48
C PRO A 114 3.37 -7.16 2.49
N VAL A 115 3.73 -8.45 2.52
CA VAL A 115 5.12 -8.91 2.54
C VAL A 115 5.76 -8.66 1.18
N GLU A 116 5.11 -9.07 0.09
CA GLU A 116 5.63 -8.82 -1.25
C GLU A 116 5.77 -7.33 -1.57
N ARG A 117 4.77 -6.54 -1.20
CA ARG A 117 4.76 -5.09 -1.39
C ARG A 117 5.92 -4.44 -0.63
N PHE A 118 6.13 -4.85 0.62
CA PHE A 118 7.23 -4.36 1.45
C PHE A 118 8.60 -4.74 0.85
N LEU A 119 8.81 -6.00 0.49
CA LEU A 119 10.05 -6.46 -0.12
C LEU A 119 10.31 -5.76 -1.47
N SER A 120 9.27 -5.55 -2.28
CA SER A 120 9.38 -4.81 -3.53
C SER A 120 9.80 -3.34 -3.32
N GLU A 121 9.36 -2.70 -2.24
CA GLU A 121 9.79 -1.35 -1.86
C GLU A 121 11.24 -1.34 -1.38
N PHE A 122 11.61 -2.27 -0.50
CA PHE A 122 12.99 -2.44 -0.04
C PHE A 122 13.94 -2.66 -1.23
N THR A 123 13.63 -3.59 -2.13
CA THR A 123 14.44 -3.83 -3.33
C THR A 123 14.51 -2.58 -4.21
N PHE A 124 13.43 -1.78 -4.28
CA PHE A 124 13.46 -0.51 -5.00
C PHE A 124 14.42 0.49 -4.36
N VAL A 125 14.34 0.70 -3.04
CA VAL A 125 15.27 1.57 -2.29
C VAL A 125 16.73 1.17 -2.51
N ARG A 126 17.00 -0.12 -2.64
CA ARG A 126 18.32 -0.72 -2.83
C ARG A 126 18.87 -0.63 -4.28
N LYS A 127 18.10 -0.21 -5.28
CA LYS A 127 18.57 -0.16 -6.68
C LYS A 127 19.53 1.01 -6.90
N HIS A 128 20.76 0.70 -7.33
CA HIS A 128 21.82 1.69 -7.59
C HIS A 128 21.45 2.74 -8.66
N ASP A 129 20.71 2.40 -9.70
CA ASP A 129 20.40 3.37 -10.79
C ASP A 129 19.50 4.53 -10.36
N ILE A 130 18.85 4.43 -9.20
CA ILE A 130 18.01 5.48 -8.65
C ILE A 130 18.85 6.65 -8.08
N LEU A 131 20.17 6.45 -7.92
CA LEU A 131 21.13 7.43 -7.41
C LEU A 131 21.21 8.71 -8.26
N VAL A 132 21.11 8.58 -9.58
CA VAL A 132 21.20 9.74 -10.49
C VAL A 132 19.93 10.60 -10.43
N THR A 133 18.82 10.02 -9.99
CA THR A 133 17.49 10.59 -10.18
C THR A 133 16.80 11.02 -8.89
N GLY A 134 17.37 10.71 -7.72
CA GLY A 134 16.78 11.09 -6.44
C GLY A 134 15.37 10.54 -6.22
N LEU A 135 14.96 9.48 -6.93
CA LEU A 135 13.55 9.09 -6.98
C LEU A 135 12.99 8.69 -5.62
N VAL A 136 13.81 8.10 -4.74
CA VAL A 136 13.40 7.71 -3.38
C VAL A 136 13.32 8.90 -2.42
N GLU A 137 13.92 10.02 -2.78
CA GLU A 137 13.87 11.28 -2.01
C GLU A 137 12.70 12.18 -2.45
N GLN A 138 11.93 11.76 -3.45
CA GLN A 138 10.70 12.42 -3.86
C GLN A 138 9.63 12.29 -2.78
N ASP A 139 8.83 13.34 -2.63
CA ASP A 139 7.76 13.41 -1.62
C ASP A 139 6.71 12.33 -1.78
N GLN A 140 6.60 11.72 -2.97
CA GLN A 140 5.73 10.58 -3.20
C GLN A 140 6.06 9.36 -2.33
N TRP A 141 7.24 9.26 -1.72
CA TRP A 141 7.60 8.13 -0.86
C TRP A 141 7.27 8.34 0.62
N ASP A 142 6.87 9.55 1.00
CA ASP A 142 6.51 9.92 2.37
C ASP A 142 7.62 9.66 3.40
N PHE A 143 8.89 9.72 2.98
CA PHE A 143 10.02 9.78 3.91
C PHE A 143 10.18 11.20 4.43
N ASP A 144 10.36 11.35 5.74
CA ASP A 144 10.68 12.65 6.33
C ASP A 144 12.09 13.08 5.92
N SER A 145 12.35 14.39 5.81
CA SER A 145 13.68 14.88 5.43
C SER A 145 14.77 14.45 6.41
N SER A 146 14.43 14.26 7.70
CA SER A 146 15.35 13.72 8.71
C SER A 146 15.66 12.23 8.55
N ASP A 147 14.90 11.50 7.72
CA ASP A 147 15.08 10.06 7.50
C ASP A 147 15.87 9.76 6.21
N VAL A 148 16.19 10.79 5.40
CA VAL A 148 16.86 10.63 4.11
C VAL A 148 18.27 10.05 4.27
N GLU A 149 19.05 10.51 5.25
CA GLU A 149 20.41 10.00 5.44
C GLU A 149 20.41 8.53 5.84
N TRP A 150 19.50 8.14 6.74
CA TRP A 150 19.27 6.73 7.08
C TRP A 150 18.89 5.91 5.83
N LEU A 151 18.06 6.44 4.94
CA LEU A 151 17.67 5.75 3.71
C LEU A 151 18.87 5.52 2.78
N ARG A 152 19.79 6.51 2.70
CA ARG A 152 21.06 6.41 1.95
C ARG A 152 21.98 5.35 2.55
N GLU A 153 22.08 5.27 3.88
CA GLU A 153 22.82 4.20 4.56
C GLU A 153 22.25 2.81 4.24
N ILE A 154 20.92 2.65 4.30
CA ILE A 154 20.27 1.37 3.93
C ILE A 154 20.56 1.00 2.49
N ARG A 155 20.56 1.98 1.58
CA ARG A 155 20.87 1.77 0.17
C ARG A 155 22.31 1.29 -0.05
N ASP A 156 23.28 1.99 0.54
CA ASP A 156 24.71 1.79 0.26
C ASP A 156 25.34 0.60 1.00
N MET A 157 24.61 0.02 1.96
CA MET A 157 25.09 -1.11 2.74
C MET A 157 25.36 -2.35 1.87
N ALA A 158 26.59 -2.89 1.86
CA ALA A 158 26.91 -4.04 1.00
C ALA A 158 26.07 -5.30 1.32
N ASP A 159 25.83 -5.59 2.60
CA ASP A 159 25.05 -6.75 3.04
C ASP A 159 23.53 -6.48 2.92
N SER A 160 22.86 -7.20 2.03
CA SER A 160 21.42 -7.04 1.80
C SER A 160 20.56 -7.56 2.96
N GLY A 161 21.04 -8.57 3.71
CA GLY A 161 20.34 -9.13 4.86
C GLY A 161 20.34 -8.16 6.04
N GLU A 162 21.50 -7.57 6.34
CA GLU A 162 21.60 -6.54 7.38
C GLU A 162 20.85 -5.27 6.97
N ALA A 163 20.90 -4.87 5.70
CA ALA A 163 20.11 -3.74 5.21
C ALA A 163 18.61 -3.96 5.37
N LEU A 164 18.12 -5.15 5.02
CA LEU A 164 16.71 -5.52 5.22
C LEU A 164 16.35 -5.51 6.70
N ASN A 165 17.20 -6.08 7.55
CA ASN A 165 16.99 -6.11 9.00
C ASN A 165 16.89 -4.70 9.58
N ARG A 166 17.78 -3.77 9.18
CA ARG A 166 17.68 -2.36 9.58
C ARG A 166 16.45 -1.66 9.00
N TYR A 167 16.12 -1.92 7.73
CA TYR A 167 14.94 -1.38 7.07
C TYR A 167 13.65 -1.78 7.81
N LEU A 168 13.54 -3.05 8.23
CA LEU A 168 12.42 -3.59 9.00
C LEU A 168 12.31 -2.98 10.40
N ARG A 169 13.45 -2.77 11.07
CA ARG A 169 13.50 -2.31 12.48
C ARG A 169 13.34 -0.80 12.64
N TYR A 170 13.49 -0.03 11.57
CA TYR A 170 13.36 1.42 11.63
C TYR A 170 11.93 1.84 12.01
N SER A 171 11.79 2.55 13.12
CA SER A 171 10.51 2.86 13.73
C SER A 171 9.67 3.84 12.90
N ARG A 172 10.33 4.76 12.19
CA ARG A 172 9.69 5.78 11.33
C ARG A 172 9.53 5.35 9.87
N ASN A 173 9.78 4.08 9.53
CA ASN A 173 9.72 3.64 8.14
C ASN A 173 8.27 3.73 7.57
N PRO A 174 8.00 4.60 6.57
CA PRO A 174 6.68 4.77 5.97
C PRO A 174 6.21 3.54 5.17
N SER A 175 7.10 2.59 4.85
CA SER A 175 6.70 1.28 4.31
C SER A 175 5.80 0.48 5.26
N ARG A 176 5.90 0.72 6.57
CA ARG A 176 5.11 -0.01 7.58
C ARG A 176 3.66 0.40 7.47
N ASN A 177 2.77 -0.57 7.25
CA ASN A 177 1.33 -0.35 7.08
C ASN A 177 0.98 0.65 5.96
N ARG A 178 1.85 0.83 4.94
CA ARG A 178 1.66 1.81 3.87
C ARG A 178 0.29 1.73 3.19
N GLN A 179 -0.20 0.51 2.93
CA GLN A 179 -1.53 0.31 2.34
C GLN A 179 -2.65 0.85 3.23
N ALA A 180 -2.59 0.55 4.54
CA ALA A 180 -3.56 1.05 5.49
C ALA A 180 -3.47 2.58 5.64
N LEU A 181 -2.27 3.17 5.67
CA LEU A 181 -2.09 4.62 5.72
C LEU A 181 -2.79 5.30 4.55
N TYR A 182 -2.56 4.84 3.31
CA TYR A 182 -3.16 5.43 2.12
C TYR A 182 -4.70 5.30 2.09
N ILE A 183 -5.25 4.18 2.58
CA ILE A 183 -6.70 3.94 2.60
C ILE A 183 -7.40 4.70 3.72
N LEU A 184 -6.80 4.78 4.91
CA LEU A 184 -7.37 5.50 6.06
C LEU A 184 -7.17 7.01 5.94
N GLY A 185 -6.20 7.42 5.13
CA GLY A 185 -5.76 8.79 4.97
C GLY A 185 -4.86 9.23 6.13
N PHE A 186 -3.81 9.96 5.81
CA PHE A 186 -2.79 10.39 6.76
C PHE A 186 -2.27 11.79 6.40
N GLN A 187 -1.63 12.43 7.37
CA GLN A 187 -0.90 13.65 7.11
C GLN A 187 0.39 13.29 6.38
N ARG A 188 0.47 13.62 5.09
CA ARG A 188 1.69 13.42 4.30
C ARG A 188 2.81 14.32 4.82
N VAL A 189 4.06 13.88 4.63
CA VAL A 189 5.23 14.69 4.96
C VAL A 189 5.15 16.04 4.23
N PRO A 190 5.51 17.15 4.88
CA PRO A 190 5.56 18.45 4.23
C PRO A 190 6.50 18.38 3.03
N CYS A 191 5.95 18.82 1.93
CA CYS A 191 6.60 19.02 0.66
C CYS A 191 7.69 20.09 0.84
N GLU A 192 8.98 19.77 0.69
CA GLU A 192 10.01 20.82 0.56
C GLU A 192 9.85 21.47 -0.82
N TRP A 193 10.02 22.79 -0.91
CA TRP A 193 9.64 23.58 -2.09
C TRP A 193 10.29 23.13 -3.41
N ASP A 194 11.38 22.37 -3.34
CA ASP A 194 12.13 21.84 -4.49
C ASP A 194 11.88 20.33 -4.76
N ARG A 195 10.97 19.67 -4.02
CA ARG A 195 10.75 18.21 -4.06
C ARG A 195 9.33 17.77 -4.45
N CYS A 196 8.44 18.75 -4.65
CA CYS A 196 7.09 18.63 -5.22
C CYS A 196 7.11 18.97 -6.72
#